data_AF-A0A383DY95-F1
#
_entry.id   AF-A0A383DY95-F1
#
_cell.length_a   1.000
_cell.length_b   1.000
_cell.length_c   1.000
_cell.angle_alpha   90.00
_cell.angle_beta   90.00
_cell.angle_gamma   90.00
#
_symmetry.space_group_name_H-M   'P 1'
#
loop_
_entity.id
_entity.type
_entity.pdbx_description
1 polymer ?
#
loop_
_entity_poly.entity_id
_entity_poly.type
_entity_poly.pdbx_seq_one_letter_code
_entity_poly.pdbx_strand_id
1 'polypeptide(L)'
;MGEKLEACSADPLTGWLRDGCCNTNETDHGVHTVCTRVTTKFLEWAKIAGNDLITPHPEFDFPGLKDGDSWCVCANTYAQS
;
A
#
# COMPACT_ATOMS: atom_id res chain seq x y z
N MET A 1 1.30 -19.31 -3.82
CA MET A 1 0.25 -19.81 -4.74
C MET A 1 0.51 -19.18 -6.10
N GLY A 2 0.41 -19.93 -7.20
CA GLY A 2 0.73 -19.48 -8.57
C GLY A 2 -0.51 -19.16 -9.40
N GLU A 3 -1.56 -18.70 -8.73
CA GLU A 3 -2.87 -18.41 -9.30
C GLU A 3 -3.00 -16.92 -9.62
N LYS A 4 -4.09 -16.52 -10.28
CA LYS A 4 -4.34 -15.11 -10.60
C LYS A 4 -4.42 -14.28 -9.32
N LEU A 5 -3.78 -13.12 -9.32
CA LEU A 5 -3.82 -12.18 -8.20
C LEU A 5 -5.25 -11.67 -7.97
N GLU A 6 -5.70 -11.71 -6.72
CA GLU A 6 -6.97 -11.14 -6.29
C GLU A 6 -6.85 -9.63 -6.05
N ALA A 7 -7.99 -8.93 -6.14
CA ALA A 7 -8.04 -7.51 -5.81
C ALA A 7 -7.81 -7.29 -4.31
N CYS A 8 -6.95 -6.33 -3.98
CA CYS A 8 -6.65 -5.92 -2.62
C CYS A 8 -7.67 -4.88 -2.12
N SER A 9 -7.93 -3.84 -2.91
CA SER A 9 -8.92 -2.80 -2.58
C SER A 9 -9.34 -2.01 -3.83
N ALA A 10 -10.62 -1.65 -3.90
CA ALA A 10 -11.14 -0.72 -4.91
C ALA A 10 -11.54 0.64 -4.31
N ASP A 11 -11.65 0.73 -2.98
CA ASP A 11 -11.98 1.96 -2.25
C ASP A 11 -11.37 1.89 -0.83
N PRO A 12 -10.25 2.57 -0.57
CA PRO A 12 -9.49 3.39 -1.52
C PRO A 12 -8.84 2.54 -2.62
N LEU A 13 -8.76 3.07 -3.84
CA LEU A 13 -8.15 2.39 -4.99
C LEU A 13 -6.64 2.25 -4.78
N THR A 14 -6.18 1.00 -4.65
CA THR A 14 -4.79 0.67 -4.34
C THR A 14 -4.01 0.17 -5.57
N GLY A 15 -2.77 -0.25 -5.33
CA GLY A 15 -1.87 -0.82 -6.32
C GLY A 15 -0.96 0.23 -6.92
N TRP A 16 0.26 -0.18 -7.27
CA TRP A 16 1.22 0.69 -7.99
C TRP A 16 0.62 1.19 -9.31
N LEU A 17 -0.07 0.31 -10.03
CA LEU A 17 -0.76 0.62 -11.29
C LEU A 17 -2.16 1.24 -11.10
N ARG A 18 -2.59 1.46 -9.84
CA ARG A 18 -3.94 1.92 -9.49
C ARG A 18 -5.05 1.05 -10.13
N ASP A 19 -4.87 -0.26 -10.13
CA ASP A 19 -5.82 -1.25 -10.65
C ASP A 19 -6.54 -2.05 -9.55
N GLY A 20 -6.31 -1.67 -8.29
CA GLY A 20 -6.86 -2.32 -7.11
C GLY A 20 -6.15 -3.60 -6.68
N CYS A 21 -5.12 -4.01 -7.42
CA CYS A 21 -4.33 -5.21 -7.19
C CYS A 21 -2.89 -4.84 -6.81
N CYS A 22 -2.17 -5.71 -6.09
CA CYS A 22 -0.75 -5.47 -5.79
C CYS A 22 0.16 -5.89 -6.94
N ASN A 23 -0.24 -5.53 -8.16
CA ASN A 23 0.55 -5.66 -9.37
C ASN A 23 1.70 -4.65 -9.34
N THR A 24 2.83 -5.06 -9.88
CA THR A 24 4.08 -4.30 -9.90
C THR A 24 4.68 -4.34 -11.31
N ASN A 25 5.67 -3.49 -11.57
CA ASN A 25 6.44 -3.49 -12.81
C ASN A 25 7.88 -3.05 -12.53
N GLU A 26 8.72 -2.96 -13.56
CA GLU A 26 10.13 -2.58 -13.44
C GLU A 26 10.38 -1.15 -12.90
N THR A 27 9.36 -0.30 -12.91
CA THR A 27 9.44 1.09 -12.39
C THR A 27 9.03 1.21 -10.92
N ASP A 28 8.45 0.15 -10.35
CA ASP A 28 8.06 0.11 -8.94
C ASP A 28 9.25 -0.26 -8.06
N HIS A 29 10.13 0.70 -7.80
CA HIS A 29 11.30 0.50 -6.95
C HIS A 29 10.95 0.20 -5.48
N GLY A 30 9.74 0.54 -5.04
CA GLY A 30 9.23 0.25 -3.70
C GLY A 30 8.71 -1.18 -3.54
N VAL A 31 8.39 -1.85 -4.65
CA VAL A 31 7.85 -3.22 -4.71
C VAL A 31 6.56 -3.32 -3.87
N HIS A 32 5.51 -2.63 -4.32
CA HIS A 32 4.19 -2.56 -3.68
C HIS A 32 3.38 -3.85 -3.89
N THR A 33 3.92 -4.99 -3.48
CA THR A 33 3.39 -6.34 -3.79
C THR A 33 2.70 -7.02 -2.60
N VAL A 34 2.64 -6.37 -1.44
CA VAL A 34 2.02 -6.92 -0.24
C VAL A 34 0.67 -6.24 0.02
N CYS A 35 -0.43 -6.97 -0.16
CA CYS A 35 -1.74 -6.50 0.28
C CYS A 35 -1.84 -6.63 1.81
N THR A 36 -2.14 -5.54 2.50
CA THR A 36 -2.33 -5.54 3.95
C THR A 36 -3.53 -4.69 4.33
N ARG A 37 -4.23 -5.11 5.39
CA ARG A 37 -5.19 -4.27 6.09
C ARG A 37 -4.44 -3.48 7.14
N VAL A 38 -4.25 -2.18 6.92
CA VAL A 38 -3.43 -1.35 7.79
C VAL A 38 -4.13 -1.08 9.12
N THR A 39 -3.33 -0.82 10.15
CA THR A 39 -3.80 -0.43 11.48
C THR A 39 -3.21 0.92 11.85
N THR A 40 -3.83 1.64 12.79
CA THR A 40 -3.25 2.88 13.33
C THR A 40 -1.80 2.69 13.78
N LYS A 41 -1.51 1.59 14.49
CA LYS A 41 -0.14 1.27 14.95
C LYS A 41 0.85 1.14 13.78
N PHE A 42 0.46 0.44 12.71
CA PHE A 42 1.31 0.30 11.52
C PHE A 42 1.53 1.66 10.84
N LEU A 43 0.48 2.46 10.69
CA LEU A 43 0.54 3.77 10.05
C LEU A 43 1.44 4.75 10.81
N GLU A 44 1.33 4.78 12.15
CA GLU A 44 2.20 5.60 13.01
C GLU A 44 3.67 5.15 12.92
N TRP A 45 3.91 3.84 13.01
CA TRP A 45 5.26 3.28 12.85
C TRP A 45 5.85 3.62 11.47
N ALA A 46 5.08 3.41 10.39
CA ALA A 46 5.53 3.64 9.02
C ALA A 46 5.92 5.11 8.83
N LYS A 47 5.11 6.04 9.36
CA LYS A 47 5.41 7.47 9.34
C LYS A 47 6.72 7.80 10.08
N ILE A 48 6.95 7.21 11.25
CA ILE A 48 8.21 7.39 12.00
C ILE A 48 9.41 6.80 11.22
N ALA A 49 9.21 5.68 10.53
CA ALA A 49 10.20 5.03 9.68
C ALA A 49 10.42 5.76 8.33
N GLY A 50 9.75 6.90 8.10
CA GLY A 50 9.90 7.73 6.90
C GLY A 50 9.00 7.35 5.73
N ASN A 51 8.04 6.45 5.92
CA ASN A 51 7.00 6.11 4.95
C ASN A 51 5.63 6.62 5.43
N ASP A 52 5.35 7.90 5.18
CA ASP A 52 4.10 8.54 5.61
C ASP A 52 2.92 8.09 4.73
N LEU A 53 2.18 7.11 5.23
CA LEU A 53 0.97 6.59 4.60
C LEU A 53 -0.31 7.26 5.14
N ILE A 54 -0.19 8.31 5.96
CA ILE A 54 -1.34 8.99 6.58
C ILE A 54 -1.66 10.28 5.82
N THR A 55 -0.63 11.05 5.44
CA THR A 55 -0.81 12.34 4.78
C THR A 55 -1.34 12.14 3.35
N PRO A 56 -2.47 12.76 2.96
CA PRO A 56 -2.97 12.69 1.59
C PRO A 56 -2.01 13.36 0.60
N HIS A 57 -1.83 12.74 -0.56
CA HIS A 57 -1.09 13.29 -1.71
C HIS A 57 -1.97 13.21 -2.98
N PRO A 58 -2.88 14.18 -3.18
CA PRO A 58 -3.79 14.21 -4.33
C PRO A 58 -3.06 14.20 -5.68
N GLU A 59 -1.83 14.73 -5.73
CA GLU A 59 -0.97 14.71 -6.91
C GLU A 59 -0.55 13.31 -7.37
N PHE A 60 -0.69 12.30 -6.49
CA PHE A 60 -0.40 10.88 -6.76
C PHE A 60 -1.63 9.98 -6.62
N ASP A 61 -2.83 10.56 -6.65
CA ASP A 61 -4.10 9.87 -6.37
C ASP A 61 -4.00 9.04 -5.08
N PHE A 62 -3.38 9.60 -4.05
CA PHE A 62 -3.20 8.96 -2.74
C PHE A 62 -4.06 9.68 -1.69
N PRO A 63 -5.13 9.05 -1.18
CA PRO A 63 -6.07 9.70 -0.28
C PRO A 63 -5.56 9.85 1.16
N GLY A 64 -4.43 9.21 1.50
CA GLY A 64 -4.04 8.96 2.89
C GLY A 64 -4.86 7.81 3.47
N LEU A 65 -4.21 6.97 4.29
CA LEU A 65 -4.84 5.77 4.84
C LEU A 65 -5.29 5.97 6.29
N LYS A 66 -6.32 5.22 6.67
CA LYS A 66 -6.83 5.10 8.05
C LYS A 66 -6.88 3.64 8.49
N ASP A 67 -7.10 3.44 9.79
CA ASP A 67 -7.27 2.11 10.37
C ASP A 67 -8.34 1.31 9.62
N GLY A 68 -7.96 0.09 9.22
CA GLY A 68 -8.85 -0.84 8.54
C GLY A 68 -8.87 -0.74 7.02
N ASP A 69 -8.20 0.23 6.40
CA ASP A 69 -8.06 0.30 4.94
C ASP A 69 -7.20 -0.86 4.42
N SER A 70 -7.51 -1.37 3.23
CA SER A 70 -6.67 -2.33 2.52
C SER A 70 -5.78 -1.61 1.52
N TRP A 71 -4.47 -1.83 1.58
CA TRP A 71 -3.51 -1.16 0.71
C TRP A 71 -2.35 -2.07 0.31
N CYS A 72 -1.77 -1.81 -0.86
CA CYS A 72 -0.59 -2.48 -1.37
C CYS A 72 0.64 -1.72 -0.87
N VAL A 73 1.35 -2.30 0.10
CA VAL A 73 2.51 -1.68 0.72
C VAL A 73 3.80 -2.24 0.13
N CYS A 74 4.86 -1.42 0.16
CA CYS A 74 6.21 -1.85 -0.18
C CYS A 74 6.60 -3.08 0.64
N ALA A 75 7.09 -4.12 -0.02
CA ALA A 75 7.54 -5.35 0.64
C ALA A 75 8.59 -5.08 1.73
N ASN A 76 9.49 -4.14 1.49
CA ASN A 76 10.50 -3.72 2.47
C ASN A 76 9.90 -3.00 3.70
N THR A 77 8.87 -2.17 3.50
CA THR A 77 8.17 -1.53 4.62
C THR A 77 7.47 -2.58 5.47
N TYR A 78 6.76 -3.51 4.83
CA TYR A 78 6.05 -4.57 5.54
C TYR A 78 7.00 -5.53 6.28
N ALA A 79 8.16 -5.86 5.71
CA ALA A 79 9.14 -6.73 6.37
C ALA A 79 9.77 -6.11 7.63
N GLN A 80 9.72 -4.79 7.78
CA GLN A 80 10.29 -4.05 8.91
C GLN A 80 9.27 -3.71 10.00
N SER A 81 7.97 -3.90 9.73
CA SER A 81 6.87 -3.46 10.61
C SER A 81 6.53 -4.41 11.74
#